data_AF-A0A7J9BME8-F1
#
_entry.id   AF-A0A7J9BME8-F1
#
_cell.length_a   1.000
_cell.length_b   1.000
_cell.length_c   1.000
_cell.angle_alpha   90.00
_cell.angle_beta   90.00
_cell.angle_gamma   90.00
#
_symmetry.space_group_name_H-M   'P 1'
#
loop_
_entity.id
_entity.type
_entity.pdbx_description
1 polymer ?
#
loop_
_entity_poly.entity_id
_entity_poly.type
_entity_poly.pdbx_seq_one_letter_code
_entity_poly.pdbx_strand_id
1 'polypeptide(L)' 'KVVVGGVIRNNKSNWEIGFNRNIGIASALEAELWAALDGLTIALERGQDKISPESRNREKENNQLYFC' A
#
# COMPACT_ATOMS: atom_id res chain seq x y z
N LYS A 1 -12.19 -9.14 14.52
CA LYS A 1 -11.02 -9.61 13.77
C LYS A 1 -10.78 -8.61 12.64
N VAL A 2 -9.59 -8.05 12.55
CA VAL A 2 -9.21 -6.98 11.62
C VAL A 2 -8.51 -7.61 10.43
N VAL A 3 -8.92 -7.19 9.25
CA VAL A 3 -8.25 -7.47 7.98
C VAL A 3 -7.82 -6.13 7.45
N VAL A 4 -6.57 -6.05 7.02
CA VAL A 4 -6.00 -4.86 6.38
C VAL A 4 -5.68 -5.19 4.94
N GLY A 5 -5.67 -4.19 4.09
CA GLY A 5 -5.29 -4.38 2.70
C GLY A 5 -5.00 -3.08 1.99
N GLY A 6 -4.67 -3.23 0.72
CA GLY A 6 -4.35 -2.09 -0.11
C GLY A 6 -4.19 -2.46 -1.56
N VAL A 7 -3.97 -1.42 -2.36
CA VAL A 7 -3.68 -1.55 -3.79
C VAL A 7 -2.44 -0.75 -4.16
N ILE A 8 -1.59 -1.35 -4.99
CA ILE A 8 -0.51 -0.67 -5.70
C ILE A 8 -1.03 -0.33 -7.09
N ARG A 9 -0.95 0.94 -7.44
CA ARG A 9 -1.24 1.43 -8.79
C ARG A 9 0.03 1.86 -9.49
N ASN A 10 0.09 1.67 -10.81
CA ASN A 10 1.16 2.27 -11.58
C ASN A 10 0.98 3.77 -11.79
N ASN A 11 2.02 4.39 -12.36
CA ASN A 11 2.02 5.79 -12.80
C ASN A 11 0.90 6.16 -13.80
N LYS A 12 0.23 5.18 -14.43
CA LYS A 12 -0.97 5.38 -15.26
C LYS A 12 -2.28 5.25 -14.47
N SER A 13 -2.18 5.17 -13.14
CA SER A 13 -3.29 4.95 -12.21
C SER A 13 -4.05 3.63 -12.42
N ASN A 14 -3.47 2.66 -13.14
CA ASN A 14 -4.05 1.33 -13.28
C ASN A 14 -3.72 0.51 -12.04
N TRP A 15 -4.66 -0.34 -11.63
CA TRP A 15 -4.47 -1.24 -10.50
C TRP A 15 -3.56 -2.38 -10.95
N GLU A 16 -2.39 -2.51 -10.32
CA GLU A 16 -1.46 -3.59 -10.64
C GLU A 16 -1.61 -4.74 -9.66
N ILE A 17 -1.67 -4.44 -8.36
CA ILE A 17 -1.66 -5.43 -7.30
C ILE A 17 -2.64 -5.03 -6.20
N GLY A 18 -3.46 -5.97 -5.76
CA GLY A 18 -4.18 -5.89 -4.49
C GLY A 18 -3.56 -6.84 -3.47
N PHE A 19 -3.55 -6.46 -2.20
CA PHE A 19 -3.09 -7.31 -1.11
C PHE A 19 -4.02 -7.22 0.09
N ASN A 20 -4.05 -8.27 0.89
CA ASN A 20 -4.74 -8.28 2.18
C ASN A 20 -3.98 -9.16 3.20
N ARG A 21 -4.15 -8.83 4.48
CA ARG A 21 -3.57 -9.57 5.61
C ARG A 21 -4.58 -9.63 6.75
N ASN A 22 -4.72 -10.80 7.35
CA ASN A 22 -5.46 -10.97 8.60
C ASN A 22 -4.54 -10.69 9.79
N ILE A 23 -4.84 -9.66 10.58
CA ILE A 23 -4.01 -9.24 11.72
C ILE A 23 -4.66 -9.50 13.08
N GLY A 24 -5.83 -10.15 13.13
CA GLY A 24 -6.45 -10.56 14.39
C GLY A 24 -7.12 -9.39 15.13
N ILE A 25 -6.66 -9.03 16.32
CA ILE A 25 -7.16 -7.88 17.08
C ILE A 25 -6.06 -6.82 17.05
N ALA A 26 -6.39 -5.65 16.52
CA ALA A 26 -5.46 -4.55 16.36
C ALA A 26 -6.21 -3.22 16.49
N SER A 27 -5.53 -2.19 16.97
CA SER A 27 -5.98 -0.80 16.90
C SER A 27 -5.96 -0.28 15.46
N ALA A 28 -6.64 0.83 15.19
CA ALA A 28 -6.63 1.47 13.88
C ALA A 28 -5.19 1.85 13.44
N LEU A 29 -4.37 2.34 14.36
CA LEU A 29 -2.98 2.69 14.08
C LEU A 29 -2.15 1.46 13.72
N GLU A 30 -2.28 0.36 14.47
CA GLU A 30 -1.59 -0.90 14.15
C GLU A 30 -2.03 -1.43 12.78
N ALA A 31 -3.33 -1.32 12.46
CA ALA A 31 -3.86 -1.73 11.17
C ALA A 31 -3.25 -0.93 10.00
N GLU A 32 -3.18 0.40 10.11
CA GLU A 32 -2.54 1.26 9.11
C GLU A 32 -1.05 0.96 8.95
N LEU A 33 -0.33 0.73 10.05
CA LEU A 33 1.09 0.38 10.01
C LEU A 33 1.34 -0.98 9.31
N TRP A 34 0.49 -1.97 9.57
CA TRP A 34 0.55 -3.26 8.88
C TRP A 34 0.28 -3.13 7.39
N ALA A 35 -0.74 -2.36 7.00
CA ALA A 35 -1.05 -2.11 5.59
C ALA A 35 0.10 -1.40 4.87
N ALA A 36 0.73 -0.40 5.52
CA ALA A 36 1.89 0.31 4.99
C ALA A 36 3.11 -0.58 4.82
N LEU A 37 3.41 -1.41 5.83
CA LEU A 37 4.50 -2.37 5.78
C LEU A 37 4.32 -3.35 4.60
N ASP A 38 3.14 -3.95 4.48
CA ASP A 38 2.84 -4.89 3.39
C ASP A 38 2.95 -4.21 2.02
N GLY A 39 2.38 -3.02 1.87
CA GLY A 39 2.45 -2.25 0.62
C GLY A 39 3.89 -1.95 0.21
N LEU A 40 4.75 -1.53 1.15
CA LEU A 40 6.16 -1.25 0.90
C LEU A 40 6.95 -2.52 0.58
N THR A 41 6.77 -3.60 1.35
CA THR A 41 7.46 -4.87 1.11
C THR A 41 7.13 -5.41 -0.29
N ILE A 42 5.86 -5.45 -0.67
CA ILE A 42 5.42 -5.95 -1.98
C ILE A 42 6.01 -5.14 -3.14
N ALA A 43 6.14 -3.84 -2.95
CA ALA A 43 6.65 -2.96 -3.98
C ALA A 43 8.19 -3.02 -4.08
N LEU A 44 8.91 -3.16 -2.95
CA LEU A 44 10.35 -3.46 -2.93
C LEU A 44 10.68 -4.81 -3.59
N GLU A 45 9.92 -5.87 -3.29
CA GLU A 45 10.08 -7.19 -3.92
C GLU A 45 9.92 -7.16 -5.44
N ARG A 46 9.20 -6.16 -5.96
CA ARG A 46 8.99 -5.93 -7.39
C ARG A 46 10.01 -5.00 -8.04
N GLY A 47 11.01 -4.54 -7.30
CA GLY A 47 12.01 -3.58 -7.79
C GLY A 47 11.40 -2.19 -8.04
N GLN A 48 10.32 -1.84 -7.34
CA GLN A 48 9.74 -0.50 -7.41
C GLN A 48 10.45 0.39 -6.40
N ASP A 49 11.61 0.92 -6.77
CA ASP A 49 12.45 1.73 -5.87
C ASP A 49 11.84 3.11 -5.54
N LYS A 50 10.80 3.52 -6.28
CA LYS A 50 10.11 4.80 -6.11
C LYS A 50 8.61 4.59 -5.94
N ILE A 51 8.17 4.56 -4.68
CA ILE A 51 6.76 4.51 -4.33
C ILE A 51 6.47 5.72 -3.45
N SER A 52 5.50 6.54 -3.85
CA SER A 52 5.01 7.63 -3.03
C SER A 52 3.80 7.11 -2.22
N PRO A 53 3.85 7.11 -0.88
CA PRO A 53 2.63 7.01 -0.09
C PRO A 53 1.78 8.24 -0.41
N GLU A 54 0.60 8.03 -0.99
CA GLU A 54 -0.26 9.11 -1.47
C GLU A 54 -0.72 10.01 -0.31
N SER A 55 -0.07 11.16 -0.16
CA SER A 55 -0.52 12.28 0.69
C SER A 55 -0.97 13.46 -0.19
N ARG A 56 -2.06 13.27 -0.95
CA ARG A 56 -2.81 14.31 -1.71
C ARG A 56 -1.99 15.26 -2.64
N ASN A 57 -0.70 15.04 -2.86
CA ASN A 57 0.13 15.84 -3.77
C ASN A 57 0.73 14.94 -4.87
N ARG A 58 0.44 15.32 -6.12
CA ARG A 58 0.60 14.49 -7.33
C ARG A 58 2.04 14.50 -7.83
N GLU A 59 2.87 13.58 -7.36
CA GLU A 59 4.04 13.12 -8.12
C GLU A 59 3.61 11.96 -9.02
N LYS A 60 3.28 12.25 -10.29
CA LYS A 60 2.73 11.27 -11.24
C LYS A 60 3.75 10.31 -11.85
N GLU A 61 5.00 10.35 -11.39
CA GLU A 61 6.08 9.54 -11.95
C GLU A 61 6.25 8.20 -11.22
N ASN A 62 5.65 8.05 -10.04
CA ASN A 62 5.85 6.91 -9.14
C ASN A 62 4.58 6.04 -9.02
N ASN A 63 4.77 4.80 -8.59
CA ASN A 63 3.67 3.93 -8.22
C ASN A 63 3.02 4.42 -6.92
N GLN A 64 1.69 4.30 -6.84
CA GLN A 64 0.88 4.81 -5.74
C GLN A 64 0.39 3.68 -4.85
N LEU A 65 0.54 3.83 -3.52
CA LEU A 65 0.02 2.92 -2.52
C LEU A 65 -1.26 3.48 -1.87
N TYR A 66 -2.33 2.68 -1.87
CA TYR A 66 -3.58 2.98 -1.18
C TYR A 66 -3.88 1.92 -0.13
N PHE A 67 -4.27 2.34 1.07
CA PHE A 67 -4.69 1.46 2.17
C PHE A 67 -6.21 1.51 2.35
N CYS A 68 -6.82 0.37 2.71
CA CYS A 68 -8.26 0.22 2.95
C CYS A 68 -8.54 -0.41 4.31
#